data_AF-A0A0L8IHJ8-F1
#
_entry.id   AF-A0A0L8IHJ8-F1
#
_cell.length_a   1.000
_cell.length_b   1.000
_cell.length_c   1.000
_cell.angle_alpha   90.00
_cell.angle_beta   90.00
_cell.angle_gamma   90.00
#
_symmetry.space_group_name_H-M   'P 1'
#
loop_
_entity.id
_entity.type
_entity.pdbx_description
1 polymer ?
#
loop_
_entity_poly.entity_id
_entity_poly.type
_entity_poly.pdbx_seq_one_letter_code
_entity_poly.pdbx_strand_id
1 'polypeptide(L)'
;MAVKATKYFSFSPNKRESRLTQARQPAKVNGRGAQVAIPAENLEATVRKTVLYHCVCSLKRSPVKPTNFRYRYLTRSGNCLLFKPDEVSIRITATNNVYERAITVTCLTLSKITQYMPREVFANVSKSHGVGIFTLAETLSVYPENADLVDRPECFQTCEGVCNNTCTFDGRKYSEVAGLTNEISLSNMESILCLPTDIYQGAENILTHEFAHLVHMYMNDTWKNK
;
A
#
# COMPACT_ATOMS: atom_id res chain seq x y z
N MET A 1 -21.34 14.50 -16.21
CA MET A 1 -20.08 15.26 -16.03
C MET A 1 -18.95 14.24 -16.02
N ALA A 2 -18.14 14.18 -17.07
CA ALA A 2 -17.11 13.16 -17.23
C ALA A 2 -15.80 13.63 -16.59
N VAL A 3 -15.36 12.91 -15.55
CA VAL A 3 -14.03 13.10 -14.96
C VAL A 3 -13.01 12.52 -15.92
N LYS A 4 -12.14 13.36 -16.47
CA LYS A 4 -11.02 12.93 -17.32
C LYS A 4 -10.03 12.16 -16.44
N ALA A 5 -9.84 10.88 -16.75
CA ALA A 5 -8.77 10.06 -16.20
C ALA A 5 -7.41 10.65 -16.63
N THR A 6 -6.65 11.13 -15.65
CA THR A 6 -5.28 11.62 -15.84
C THR A 6 -4.38 10.42 -16.13
N LYS A 7 -3.59 10.50 -17.22
CA LYS A 7 -2.61 9.48 -17.62
C LYS A 7 -1.58 9.26 -16.51
N TYR A 8 -1.45 8.02 -16.03
CA TYR A 8 -0.34 7.58 -15.19
C TYR A 8 0.91 7.36 -16.05
N PHE A 9 2.03 7.97 -15.65
CA PHE A 9 3.35 7.75 -16.23
C PHE A 9 4.14 6.80 -15.33
N SER A 10 4.68 5.72 -15.90
CA SER A 10 5.57 4.79 -15.22
C SER A 10 6.99 5.35 -15.15
N PHE A 11 7.58 5.36 -13.95
CA PHE A 11 9.01 5.61 -13.76
C PHE A 11 9.77 4.27 -13.84
N SER A 12 10.68 4.15 -14.81
CA SER A 12 11.58 3.00 -14.93
C SER A 12 12.78 3.20 -13.99
N PRO A 13 13.11 2.26 -13.08
CA PRO A 13 14.31 2.38 -12.28
C PRO A 13 15.56 2.11 -13.13
N ASN A 14 16.53 3.00 -12.97
CA ASN A 14 17.81 2.98 -13.67
C ASN A 14 18.66 1.78 -13.21
N LYS A 15 19.12 0.97 -14.17
CA LYS A 15 20.13 -0.07 -13.95
C LYS A 15 21.47 0.58 -13.57
N ARG A 16 22.02 0.28 -12.39
CA ARG A 16 23.47 0.39 -12.17
C ARG A 16 24.02 -0.68 -11.23
N GLU A 17 24.82 -1.54 -11.86
CA GLU A 17 26.11 -2.06 -11.43
C GLU A 17 26.20 -2.93 -10.16
N SER A 18 26.19 -4.22 -10.43
CA SER A 18 26.91 -5.27 -9.71
C SER A 18 28.38 -4.95 -9.49
N ARG A 19 28.85 -4.98 -8.24
CA ARG A 19 30.24 -5.34 -7.90
C ARG A 19 30.30 -6.32 -6.73
N LEU A 20 30.83 -7.49 -7.08
CA LEU A 20 31.56 -8.47 -6.28
C LEU A 20 31.98 -8.04 -4.87
N THR A 21 31.63 -8.88 -3.88
CA THR A 21 32.55 -9.25 -2.80
C THR A 21 32.41 -10.74 -2.49
N GLN A 22 33.57 -11.33 -2.24
CA GLN A 22 33.91 -12.75 -2.27
C GLN A 22 33.27 -13.61 -1.17
N ALA A 23 33.05 -14.87 -1.55
CA ALA A 23 32.64 -15.97 -0.72
C ALA A 23 33.66 -16.29 0.40
N ARG A 24 33.15 -16.45 1.63
CA ARG A 24 33.83 -17.18 2.71
C ARG A 24 33.38 -18.63 2.70
N GLN A 25 34.35 -19.54 2.67
CA GLN A 25 34.17 -20.99 2.74
C GLN A 25 33.61 -21.42 4.12
N PRO A 26 32.69 -22.41 4.19
CA PRO A 26 32.38 -23.07 5.44
C PRO A 26 33.36 -24.23 5.73
N ALA A 27 33.73 -24.31 7.01
CA ALA A 27 34.62 -25.33 7.57
C ALA A 27 34.01 -26.74 7.51
N LYS A 28 34.88 -27.74 7.27
CA LYS A 28 34.57 -29.17 7.37
C LYS A 28 34.17 -29.55 8.80
N VAL A 29 32.99 -30.14 8.95
CA VAL A 29 32.61 -30.90 10.16
C VAL A 29 32.40 -32.35 9.74
N ASN A 30 33.26 -33.23 10.26
CA ASN A 30 33.11 -34.68 10.19
C ASN A 30 32.12 -35.13 11.27
N GLY A 31 31.05 -35.82 10.89
CA GLY A 31 30.11 -36.44 11.81
C GLY A 31 29.40 -37.62 11.16
N ARG A 32 29.80 -38.84 11.53
CA ARG A 32 29.19 -40.10 11.13
C ARG A 32 27.77 -40.19 11.71
N GLY A 33 26.79 -40.60 10.91
CA GLY A 33 25.44 -40.89 11.37
C GLY A 33 24.64 -41.64 10.30
N ALA A 34 24.41 -42.92 10.58
CA ALA A 34 23.63 -43.94 9.86
C ALA A 34 22.68 -43.50 8.73
N GLN A 35 22.92 -44.04 7.53
CA GLN A 35 21.90 -44.19 6.49
C GLN A 35 20.97 -45.35 6.88
N VAL A 36 19.70 -45.03 7.13
CA VAL A 36 18.61 -46.01 7.11
C VAL A 36 17.89 -45.83 5.78
N ALA A 37 18.10 -46.78 4.88
CA ALA A 37 17.36 -46.90 3.64
C ALA A 37 15.92 -47.35 3.98
N ILE A 38 14.93 -46.53 3.61
CA ILE A 38 13.52 -46.92 3.61
C ILE A 38 13.18 -47.32 2.16
N PRO A 39 12.68 -48.55 1.93
CA PRO A 39 12.38 -49.02 0.58
C PRO A 39 11.25 -48.22 -0.07
N ALA A 40 11.47 -47.86 -1.33
CA ALA A 40 10.53 -47.15 -2.19
C ALA A 40 9.51 -48.13 -2.78
N GLU A 41 8.49 -48.49 -2.01
CA GLU A 41 7.28 -49.14 -2.52
C GLU A 41 6.08 -48.65 -1.69
N ASN A 42 4.99 -48.28 -2.37
CA ASN A 42 3.68 -47.81 -1.86
C ASN A 42 3.48 -46.31 -1.59
N LEU A 43 3.67 -45.46 -2.61
CA LEU A 43 3.16 -44.08 -2.59
C LEU A 43 2.34 -43.65 -3.82
N GLU A 44 1.66 -44.59 -4.48
CA GLU A 44 0.76 -44.27 -5.62
C GLU A 44 -0.71 -44.69 -5.45
N ALA A 45 -1.12 -45.24 -4.31
CA ALA A 45 -2.49 -45.77 -4.13
C ALA A 45 -3.39 -44.97 -3.16
N THR A 46 -2.97 -43.77 -2.72
CA THR A 46 -3.77 -42.90 -1.83
C THR A 46 -3.94 -41.49 -2.40
N VAL A 47 -3.93 -41.34 -3.73
CA VAL A 47 -4.11 -40.04 -4.43
C VAL A 47 -5.44 -39.98 -5.20
N ARG A 48 -6.30 -41.00 -5.07
CA ARG A 48 -7.59 -41.07 -5.77
C ARG A 48 -8.73 -41.46 -4.85
N LYS A 49 -9.11 -40.56 -3.92
CA LYS A 49 -10.47 -40.50 -3.29
C LYS A 49 -10.57 -39.42 -2.20
N THR A 50 -10.40 -38.17 -2.58
CA THR A 50 -11.04 -37.04 -1.86
C THR A 50 -11.37 -36.00 -2.92
N VAL A 51 -12.42 -36.25 -3.70
CA VAL A 51 -13.70 -35.55 -3.54
C VAL A 51 -13.47 -34.05 -3.34
N LEU A 52 -13.50 -33.36 -4.48
CA LEU A 52 -14.19 -32.08 -4.68
C LEU A 52 -14.88 -31.54 -3.41
N TYR A 53 -14.15 -30.75 -2.65
CA TYR A 53 -14.75 -29.65 -1.92
C TYR A 53 -14.44 -28.40 -2.71
N HIS A 54 -15.39 -28.01 -3.56
CA HIS A 54 -15.58 -26.62 -3.92
C HIS A 54 -15.73 -25.85 -2.61
N CYS A 55 -14.65 -25.27 -2.13
CA CYS A 55 -14.70 -24.26 -1.09
C CYS A 55 -15.25 -22.99 -1.75
N VAL A 56 -16.57 -22.91 -1.88
CA VAL A 56 -17.25 -21.64 -2.08
C VAL A 56 -17.13 -20.92 -0.74
N CYS A 57 -15.98 -20.30 -0.48
CA CYS A 57 -15.86 -19.26 0.51
C CYS A 57 -16.69 -18.08 0.01
N SER A 58 -18.00 -18.16 0.24
CA SER A 58 -18.88 -17.00 0.26
C SER A 58 -18.46 -16.18 1.48
N LEU A 59 -17.37 -15.41 1.33
CA LEU A 59 -17.02 -14.32 2.21
C LEU A 59 -18.13 -13.28 2.05
N LYS A 60 -19.23 -13.48 2.79
CA LYS A 60 -20.15 -12.40 3.09
C LYS A 60 -19.33 -11.35 3.83
N ARG A 61 -18.75 -10.39 3.11
CA ARG A 61 -18.16 -9.19 3.70
C ARG A 61 -19.30 -8.53 4.47
N SER A 62 -19.20 -8.59 5.80
CA SER A 62 -20.14 -7.95 6.71
C SER A 62 -20.31 -6.48 6.33
N PRO A 63 -21.50 -5.88 6.54
CA PRO A 63 -21.72 -4.48 6.28
C PRO A 63 -20.62 -3.66 6.97
N VAL A 64 -19.96 -2.79 6.19
CA VAL A 64 -18.88 -1.93 6.67
C VAL A 64 -19.42 -1.14 7.86
N LYS A 65 -18.96 -1.48 9.08
CA LYS A 65 -19.21 -0.65 10.26
C LYS A 65 -18.75 0.77 9.91
N PRO A 66 -19.42 1.84 10.39
CA PRO A 66 -18.91 3.19 10.23
C PRO A 66 -17.45 3.22 10.68
N THR A 67 -16.53 3.39 9.73
CA THR A 67 -15.11 3.37 10.03
C THR A 67 -14.81 4.66 10.77
N ASN A 68 -14.63 4.56 12.08
CA ASN A 68 -14.09 5.65 12.86
C ASN A 68 -12.62 5.84 12.46
N PHE A 69 -12.26 7.09 12.19
CA PHE A 69 -10.90 7.46 11.82
C PHE A 69 -10.21 8.17 12.98
N ARG A 70 -8.91 7.93 13.10
CA ARG A 70 -7.99 8.72 13.93
C ARG A 70 -7.25 9.72 13.05
N TYR A 71 -6.87 10.84 13.66
CA TYR A 71 -6.24 11.95 12.96
C TYR A 71 -4.91 12.34 13.60
N ARG A 72 -3.99 12.80 12.75
CA ARG A 72 -2.81 13.61 13.10
C ARG A 72 -2.72 14.77 12.12
N TYR A 73 -1.97 15.80 12.50
CA TYR A 73 -1.79 16.99 11.69
C TYR A 73 -0.31 17.30 11.58
N LEU A 74 0.22 17.20 10.36
CA LEU A 74 1.61 17.47 10.06
C LEU A 74 1.78 18.94 9.68
N THR A 75 2.62 19.66 10.41
CA THR A 75 2.92 21.07 10.14
C THR A 75 4.14 21.19 9.22
N ARG A 76 4.35 22.38 8.64
CA ARG A 76 5.50 22.62 7.75
C ARG A 76 6.84 22.45 8.46
N SER A 77 6.90 22.73 9.77
CA SER A 77 8.11 22.53 10.57
C SER A 77 8.40 21.05 10.86
N GLY A 78 7.59 20.13 10.35
CA GLY A 78 7.74 18.70 10.58
C GLY A 78 7.17 18.23 11.92
N ASN A 79 6.35 19.04 12.61
CA ASN A 79 5.68 18.58 13.83
C ASN A 79 4.42 17.79 13.47
N CYS A 80 4.23 16.64 14.11
CA CYS A 80 3.00 15.84 13.96
C CYS A 80 2.16 15.96 15.22
N LEU A 81 1.01 16.63 15.12
CA LEU A 81 0.16 17.02 16.24
C LEU A 81 -1.09 16.14 16.32
N LEU A 82 -1.60 15.95 17.54
CA LEU A 82 -2.86 15.21 17.79
C LEU A 82 -4.11 16.02 17.45
N PHE A 83 -4.01 17.34 17.50
CA PHE A 83 -5.12 18.27 17.30
C PHE A 83 -4.81 19.19 16.11
N LYS A 84 -5.87 19.66 15.44
CA LYS A 84 -5.73 20.56 14.30
C LYS A 84 -5.14 21.88 14.80
N PRO A 85 -3.95 22.28 14.33
CA PRO A 85 -3.38 23.57 14.70
C PRO A 85 -4.04 24.71 13.90
N ASP A 86 -3.85 25.94 14.36
CA ASP A 86 -4.26 27.15 13.62
C ASP A 86 -3.39 27.41 12.38
N GLU A 87 -2.16 26.88 12.38
CA GLU A 87 -1.28 26.95 11.22
C GLU A 87 -1.63 25.94 10.13
N VAL A 88 -1.11 26.20 8.93
CA VAL A 88 -1.26 25.32 7.77
C VAL A 88 -0.68 23.94 8.09
N SER A 89 -1.49 22.90 7.90
CA SER A 89 -1.12 21.52 8.20
C SER A 89 -1.72 20.53 7.19
N ILE A 90 -1.01 19.43 6.96
CA ILE A 90 -1.50 18.29 6.17
C ILE A 90 -2.11 17.29 7.14
N ARG A 91 -3.36 16.91 6.91
CA ARG A 91 -4.05 15.91 7.72
C ARG A 91 -3.52 14.51 7.40
N ILE A 92 -3.23 13.72 8.42
CA ILE A 92 -2.99 12.28 8.32
C ILE A 92 -4.18 11.59 8.98
N THR A 93 -4.85 10.73 8.23
CA THR A 93 -6.05 10.01 8.65
C THR A 93 -5.73 8.52 8.65
N ALA A 94 -6.21 7.78 9.65
CA ALA A 94 -6.00 6.35 9.73
C ALA A 94 -7.26 5.65 10.24
N THR A 95 -7.59 4.49 9.68
CA THR A 95 -8.67 3.65 10.21
C THR A 95 -8.32 3.16 11.62
N ASN A 96 -9.31 2.74 12.39
CA ASN A 96 -9.08 2.23 13.75
C ASN A 96 -8.27 0.94 13.81
N ASN A 97 -8.25 0.14 12.74
CA ASN A 97 -7.51 -1.13 12.71
C ASN A 97 -6.01 -0.95 12.43
N VAL A 98 -5.59 0.25 12.02
CA VAL A 98 -4.17 0.58 11.81
C VAL A 98 -3.42 0.61 13.15
N TYR A 99 -2.19 0.14 13.19
CA TYR A 99 -1.35 0.24 14.38
C TYR A 99 -0.88 1.68 14.61
N GLU A 100 -0.85 2.14 15.87
CA GLU A 100 -0.27 3.46 16.20
C GLU A 100 1.18 3.61 15.69
N ARG A 101 1.94 2.51 15.67
CA ARG A 101 3.28 2.49 15.08
C ARG A 101 3.31 2.95 13.62
N ALA A 102 2.31 2.59 12.81
CA ALA A 102 2.22 3.00 11.41
C ALA A 102 1.96 4.50 11.27
N ILE A 103 1.10 5.04 12.13
CA ILE A 103 0.83 6.49 12.20
C ILE A 103 2.12 7.24 12.59
N THR A 104 2.84 6.76 13.60
CA THR A 104 4.12 7.34 14.02
C THR A 104 5.18 7.30 12.91
N VAL A 105 5.35 6.17 12.24
CA VAL A 105 6.28 6.04 11.10
C VAL A 105 5.87 6.97 9.96
N THR A 106 4.57 7.11 9.69
CA THR A 106 4.04 8.04 8.69
C THR A 106 4.38 9.47 9.06
N CYS A 107 4.08 9.91 10.27
CA CYS A 107 4.47 11.23 10.79
C CYS A 107 5.97 11.48 10.58
N LEU A 108 6.84 10.59 11.07
CA LEU A 108 8.29 10.75 10.98
C LEU A 108 8.80 10.82 9.52
N THR A 109 8.24 9.98 8.65
CA THR A 109 8.62 9.95 7.23
C THR A 109 8.21 11.24 6.54
N LEU A 110 6.96 11.64 6.70
CA LEU A 110 6.45 12.85 6.07
C LEU A 110 7.08 14.11 6.66
N SER A 111 7.36 14.18 7.97
CA SER A 111 8.11 15.28 8.59
C SER A 111 9.46 15.52 7.91
N LYS A 112 10.18 14.45 7.56
CA LYS A 112 11.46 14.56 6.86
C LYS A 112 11.31 15.11 5.45
N ILE A 113 10.21 14.78 4.78
CA ILE A 113 9.90 15.26 3.43
C ILE A 113 9.43 16.72 3.48
N THR A 114 8.53 17.06 4.41
CA THR A 114 7.87 18.37 4.44
C THR A 114 8.70 19.48 5.07
N GLN A 115 9.62 19.17 5.99
CA GLN A 115 10.47 20.19 6.62
C GLN A 115 11.34 20.96 5.62
N TYR A 116 11.66 20.34 4.48
CA TYR A 116 12.42 20.96 3.39
C TYR A 116 11.56 21.40 2.21
N MET A 117 10.23 21.21 2.31
CA MET A 117 9.31 21.58 1.25
C MET A 117 9.16 23.11 1.18
N PRO A 118 9.18 23.71 -0.03
CA PRO A 118 8.90 25.13 -0.18
C PRO A 118 7.53 25.49 0.41
N ARG A 119 7.43 26.65 1.06
CA ARG A 119 6.22 27.09 1.78
C ARG A 119 4.98 27.04 0.90
N GLU A 120 5.09 27.48 -0.35
CA GLU A 120 3.98 27.51 -1.31
C GLU A 120 3.52 26.10 -1.71
N VAL A 121 4.47 25.19 -1.93
CA VAL A 121 4.16 23.78 -2.26
C VAL A 121 3.44 23.15 -1.07
N PHE A 122 3.97 23.29 0.15
CA PHE A 122 3.34 22.77 1.36
C PHE A 122 1.92 23.35 1.55
N ALA A 123 1.75 24.65 1.38
CA ALA A 123 0.46 25.31 1.51
C ALA A 123 -0.55 24.81 0.46
N ASN A 124 -0.11 24.51 -0.76
CA ASN A 124 -1.03 23.96 -1.76
C ASN A 124 -1.38 22.50 -1.46
N VAL A 125 -0.42 21.66 -1.06
CA VAL A 125 -0.69 20.27 -0.68
C VAL A 125 -1.62 20.18 0.52
N SER A 126 -1.54 21.13 1.46
CA SER A 126 -2.45 21.19 2.61
C SER A 126 -3.93 21.42 2.26
N LYS A 127 -4.23 21.82 1.02
CA LYS A 127 -5.62 21.97 0.52
C LYS A 127 -6.24 20.63 0.11
N SER A 128 -5.43 19.58 -0.01
CA SER A 128 -5.90 18.22 -0.25
C SER A 128 -6.61 17.63 0.98
N HIS A 129 -7.17 16.42 0.85
CA HIS A 129 -7.69 15.67 1.98
C HIS A 129 -6.57 15.04 2.85
N GLY A 130 -5.33 15.11 2.37
CA GLY A 130 -4.11 14.75 3.09
C GLY A 130 -3.62 13.35 2.77
N VAL A 131 -3.20 12.63 3.81
CA VAL A 131 -2.71 11.24 3.72
C VAL A 131 -3.66 10.33 4.48
N GLY A 132 -4.00 9.17 3.91
CA GLY A 132 -4.82 8.15 4.54
C GLY A 132 -4.07 6.83 4.69
N ILE A 133 -4.27 6.19 5.83
CA ILE A 133 -3.71 4.87 6.15
C ILE A 133 -4.84 3.87 6.37
N PHE A 134 -4.72 2.69 5.77
CA PHE A 134 -5.67 1.58 5.91
C PHE A 134 -4.93 0.26 6.11
N THR A 135 -5.66 -0.80 6.45
CA THR A 135 -5.11 -2.18 6.48
C THR A 135 -5.47 -2.92 5.20
N LEU A 136 -4.68 -3.93 4.79
CA LEU A 136 -5.02 -4.76 3.63
C LEU A 136 -6.44 -5.36 3.69
N ALA A 137 -6.95 -5.66 4.89
CA ALA A 137 -8.30 -6.19 5.08
C ALA A 137 -9.41 -5.17 4.77
N GLU A 138 -9.17 -3.89 5.04
CA GLU A 138 -10.14 -2.81 4.80
C GLU A 138 -10.11 -2.33 3.35
N THR A 139 -8.94 -2.37 2.72
CA THR A 139 -8.65 -1.81 1.39
C THR A 139 -8.79 -0.28 1.34
N LEU A 140 -8.37 0.33 0.23
CA LEU A 140 -8.46 1.78 0.03
C LEU A 140 -9.91 2.31 -0.07
N SER A 141 -10.87 1.42 -0.37
CA SER A 141 -12.29 1.78 -0.55
C SER A 141 -12.99 2.13 0.78
N VAL A 142 -12.31 1.94 1.91
CA VAL A 142 -12.78 2.40 3.23
C VAL A 142 -12.84 3.94 3.32
N TYR A 143 -12.09 4.64 2.47
CA TYR A 143 -12.14 6.10 2.37
C TYR A 143 -13.32 6.51 1.47
N PRO A 144 -14.18 7.45 1.89
CA PRO A 144 -15.37 7.85 1.13
C PRO A 144 -15.08 8.29 -0.31
N GLU A 145 -13.92 8.89 -0.56
CA GLU A 145 -13.44 9.35 -1.86
C GLU A 145 -13.25 8.21 -2.86
N ASN A 146 -13.16 6.97 -2.37
CA ASN A 146 -12.88 5.76 -3.16
C ASN A 146 -13.98 4.69 -3.01
N ALA A 147 -15.16 5.07 -2.51
CA ALA A 147 -16.23 4.11 -2.25
C ALA A 147 -16.74 3.43 -3.53
N ASP A 148 -16.64 4.10 -4.68
CA ASP A 148 -17.02 3.57 -5.99
C ASP A 148 -16.04 2.52 -6.54
N LEU A 149 -14.82 2.47 -6.01
CA LEU A 149 -13.76 1.52 -6.40
C LEU A 149 -13.91 0.15 -5.72
N VAL A 150 -14.87 0.02 -4.80
CA VAL A 150 -15.10 -1.22 -4.05
C VAL A 150 -15.38 -2.40 -4.99
N ASP A 151 -14.71 -3.52 -4.76
CA ASP A 151 -14.97 -4.74 -5.52
C ASP A 151 -16.31 -5.35 -5.08
N ARG A 152 -17.30 -5.29 -5.97
CA ARG A 152 -18.65 -5.79 -5.74
C ARG A 152 -18.74 -7.29 -6.06
N PRO A 153 -19.67 -8.05 -5.48
CA PRO A 153 -19.79 -9.49 -5.73
C PRO A 153 -19.87 -9.86 -7.23
N GLU A 154 -20.61 -9.09 -8.01
CA GLU A 154 -20.74 -9.28 -9.47
C GLU A 154 -19.48 -8.91 -10.26
N CYS A 155 -18.55 -8.19 -9.64
CA CYS A 155 -17.29 -7.77 -10.24
C CYS A 155 -16.09 -8.57 -9.76
N PHE A 156 -16.28 -9.53 -8.85
CA PHE A 156 -15.18 -10.32 -8.32
C PHE A 156 -14.36 -10.98 -9.44
N GLN A 157 -13.05 -10.78 -9.44
CA GLN A 157 -12.10 -11.29 -10.45
C GLN A 157 -12.37 -10.87 -11.91
N THR A 158 -13.25 -9.89 -12.17
CA THR A 158 -13.46 -9.33 -13.51
C THR A 158 -13.33 -7.81 -13.52
N CYS A 159 -12.74 -7.29 -14.59
CA CYS A 159 -12.59 -5.86 -14.85
C CYS A 159 -13.37 -5.41 -16.09
N GLU A 160 -14.25 -6.26 -16.62
CA GLU A 160 -14.95 -6.00 -17.87
C GLU A 160 -16.23 -5.17 -17.67
N GLY A 161 -16.64 -4.45 -18.72
CA GLY A 161 -17.90 -3.71 -18.75
C GLY A 161 -18.08 -2.77 -17.55
N VAL A 162 -19.15 -2.99 -16.79
CA VAL A 162 -19.50 -2.20 -15.59
C VAL A 162 -18.52 -2.37 -14.41
N CYS A 163 -17.63 -3.36 -14.48
CA CYS A 163 -16.66 -3.66 -13.42
C CYS A 163 -15.30 -2.99 -13.63
N ASN A 164 -15.09 -2.33 -14.77
CA ASN A 164 -13.84 -1.64 -15.07
C ASN A 164 -13.46 -0.59 -14.01
N ASN A 165 -14.45 0.05 -13.39
CA ASN A 165 -14.20 1.05 -12.35
C ASN A 165 -13.62 0.48 -11.04
N THR A 166 -13.69 -0.84 -10.83
CA THR A 166 -13.14 -1.53 -9.64
C THR A 166 -11.68 -1.97 -9.83
N CYS A 167 -11.11 -1.68 -11.00
CA CYS A 167 -9.77 -2.10 -11.38
C CYS A 167 -8.91 -0.90 -11.77
N THR A 168 -7.63 -1.06 -11.51
CA THR A 168 -6.58 -0.20 -12.06
C THR A 168 -6.47 -0.39 -13.57
N PHE A 169 -5.79 0.54 -14.24
CA PHE A 169 -5.58 0.50 -15.69
C PHE A 169 -4.81 -0.74 -16.18
N ASP A 170 -4.04 -1.39 -15.30
CA ASP A 170 -3.27 -2.60 -15.61
C ASP A 170 -4.04 -3.91 -15.30
N GLY A 171 -5.30 -3.80 -14.89
CA GLY A 171 -6.20 -4.92 -14.64
C GLY A 171 -6.17 -5.48 -13.21
N ARG A 172 -5.35 -4.92 -12.30
CA ARG A 172 -5.40 -5.31 -10.88
C ARG A 172 -6.60 -4.71 -10.17
N LYS A 173 -7.17 -5.43 -9.22
CA LYS A 173 -8.26 -4.94 -8.36
C LYS A 173 -7.76 -3.87 -7.39
N TYR A 174 -8.55 -2.82 -7.17
CA TYR A 174 -8.21 -1.81 -6.15
C TYR A 174 -8.16 -2.38 -4.72
N SER A 175 -8.78 -3.54 -4.47
CA SER A 175 -8.62 -4.26 -3.20
C SER A 175 -7.24 -4.88 -3.01
N GLU A 176 -6.43 -4.98 -4.07
CA GLU A 176 -5.13 -5.67 -4.08
C GLU A 176 -3.96 -4.71 -4.22
N VAL A 177 -4.19 -3.40 -4.27
CA VAL A 177 -3.12 -2.40 -4.36
C VAL A 177 -2.79 -1.82 -2.99
N ALA A 178 -1.51 -1.51 -2.77
CA ALA A 178 -1.07 -0.95 -1.49
C ALA A 178 -1.29 0.55 -1.38
N GLY A 179 -1.56 1.25 -2.48
CA GLY A 179 -1.66 2.70 -2.51
C GLY A 179 -2.46 3.21 -3.69
N LEU A 180 -2.97 4.42 -3.53
CA LEU A 180 -3.63 5.19 -4.57
C LEU A 180 -3.62 6.66 -4.16
N THR A 181 -3.39 7.55 -5.13
CA THR A 181 -3.49 8.98 -4.92
C THR A 181 -4.55 9.61 -5.80
N ASN A 182 -5.44 10.37 -5.17
CA ASN A 182 -6.39 11.30 -5.79
C ASN A 182 -6.41 12.63 -5.01
N GLU A 183 -7.55 13.03 -4.43
CA GLU A 183 -7.61 14.13 -3.45
C GLU A 183 -6.98 13.76 -2.10
N ILE A 184 -6.79 12.47 -1.83
CA ILE A 184 -6.05 11.91 -0.69
C ILE A 184 -4.95 10.96 -1.19
N SER A 185 -3.79 10.96 -0.51
CA SER A 185 -2.72 9.97 -0.73
C SER A 185 -2.93 8.79 0.20
N LEU A 186 -3.29 7.63 -0.32
CA LEU A 186 -3.54 6.43 0.48
C LEU A 186 -2.37 5.47 0.46
N SER A 187 -2.09 4.86 1.60
CA SER A 187 -1.13 3.76 1.70
C SER A 187 -1.57 2.75 2.74
N ASN A 188 -1.35 1.47 2.47
CA ASN A 188 -1.63 0.43 3.45
C ASN A 188 -0.57 0.46 4.57
N MET A 189 -0.97 -0.01 5.75
CA MET A 189 -0.11 -0.11 6.91
C MET A 189 1.05 -1.10 6.68
N GLU A 190 0.77 -2.19 5.99
CA GLU A 190 1.70 -3.29 5.79
C GLU A 190 2.95 -2.83 5.02
N SER A 191 2.79 -2.02 3.96
CA SER A 191 3.93 -1.45 3.24
C SER A 191 4.61 -0.32 4.02
N ILE A 192 3.86 0.50 4.79
CA ILE A 192 4.45 1.54 5.66
C ILE A 192 5.41 0.93 6.70
N LEU A 193 5.03 -0.22 7.26
CA LEU A 193 5.78 -0.89 8.32
C LEU A 193 6.73 -1.99 7.80
N CYS A 194 6.76 -2.22 6.48
CA CYS A 194 7.48 -3.33 5.85
C CYS A 194 7.16 -4.69 6.51
N LEU A 195 5.89 -4.96 6.77
CA LEU A 195 5.45 -6.21 7.39
C LEU A 195 5.60 -7.39 6.41
N PRO A 196 5.67 -8.65 6.88
CA PRO A 196 5.76 -9.81 6.00
C PRO A 196 4.62 -9.95 4.98
N THR A 197 3.47 -9.31 5.25
CA THR A 197 2.30 -9.26 4.37
C THR A 197 2.32 -8.10 3.38
N ASP A 198 3.39 -7.31 3.35
CA ASP A 198 3.60 -6.27 2.34
C ASP A 198 3.69 -6.88 0.95
N ILE A 199 2.72 -6.55 0.08
CA ILE A 199 2.66 -7.04 -1.30
C ILE A 199 3.86 -6.57 -2.15
N TYR A 200 4.52 -5.48 -1.75
CA TYR A 200 5.71 -4.95 -2.40
C TYR A 200 7.03 -5.43 -1.76
N GLN A 201 6.95 -6.23 -0.69
CA GLN A 201 8.12 -6.86 -0.04
C GLN A 201 9.23 -5.86 0.33
N GLY A 202 8.87 -4.62 0.68
CA GLY A 202 9.82 -3.55 1.00
C GLY A 202 10.64 -3.05 -0.18
N ALA A 203 10.34 -3.43 -1.42
CA ALA A 203 11.03 -2.96 -2.61
C ALA A 203 10.79 -1.46 -2.86
N GLU A 204 9.64 -0.95 -2.43
CA GLU A 204 9.24 0.44 -2.61
C GLU A 204 8.65 1.03 -1.32
N ASN A 205 8.87 2.33 -1.09
CA ASN A 205 8.22 3.06 -0.02
C ASN A 205 6.91 3.66 -0.55
N ILE A 206 5.83 2.88 -0.48
CA ILE A 206 4.52 3.24 -1.01
C ILE A 206 4.02 4.56 -0.44
N LEU A 207 4.21 4.82 0.86
CA LEU A 207 3.85 6.10 1.46
C LEU A 207 4.52 7.29 0.78
N THR A 208 5.83 7.19 0.53
CA THR A 208 6.58 8.28 -0.10
C THR A 208 6.19 8.43 -1.56
N HIS A 209 5.98 7.31 -2.27
CA HIS A 209 5.54 7.28 -3.65
C HIS A 209 4.19 7.99 -3.84
N GLU A 210 3.17 7.58 -3.08
CA GLU A 210 1.82 8.16 -3.15
C GLU A 210 1.81 9.62 -2.69
N PHE A 211 2.55 9.94 -1.63
CA PHE A 211 2.66 11.33 -1.19
C PHE A 211 3.33 12.22 -2.24
N ALA A 212 4.30 11.70 -2.99
CA ALA A 212 4.91 12.44 -4.10
C ALA A 212 3.91 12.71 -5.23
N HIS A 213 3.02 11.76 -5.54
CA HIS A 213 1.91 12.01 -6.47
C HIS A 213 0.99 13.13 -5.98
N LEU A 214 0.66 13.14 -4.68
CA LEU A 214 -0.20 14.17 -4.10
C LEU A 214 0.46 15.54 -4.18
N VAL A 215 1.75 15.60 -3.85
CA VAL A 215 2.57 16.80 -4.01
C VAL A 215 2.54 17.28 -5.45
N HIS A 216 2.76 16.41 -6.42
CA HIS A 216 2.72 16.76 -7.84
C HIS A 216 1.34 17.28 -8.28
N MET A 217 0.24 16.66 -7.84
CA MET A 217 -1.12 17.09 -8.20
C MET A 217 -1.41 18.52 -7.73
N TYR A 218 -1.00 18.87 -6.51
CA TYR A 218 -1.29 20.17 -5.90
C TYR A 218 -0.18 21.21 -6.10
N MET A 219 0.98 20.81 -6.64
CA MET A 219 2.05 21.73 -6.99
C MET A 219 1.61 22.67 -8.14
N ASN A 220 1.99 23.94 -8.05
CA ASN A 220 1.72 24.90 -9.12
C ASN A 220 2.66 24.65 -10.32
N ASP A 221 2.30 25.18 -11.49
CA ASP A 221 3.05 24.92 -12.73
C ASP A 221 4.46 25.52 -12.69
N THR A 222 4.65 26.63 -11.95
CA THR A 222 5.98 27.23 -11.76
C THR A 222 6.96 26.26 -11.11
N TRP A 223 6.50 25.42 -10.18
CA TRP A 223 7.34 24.41 -9.54
C TRP A 223 7.44 23.11 -10.35
N LYS A 224 6.41 22.76 -11.14
CA LYS A 224 6.46 21.59 -12.04
C LYS A 224 7.44 21.72 -13.19
N ASN A 225 7.71 22.96 -13.62
CA ASN A 225 8.55 23.26 -14.79
C ASN A 225 10.01 23.63 -14.45
N LYS A 226 10.42 23.52 -13.18
CA LYS A 226 11.81 23.72 -12.73
C LYS A 226 12.57 22.40 -12.73
#